data_AF-A0A358HUU7-F1
#
_entry.id   AF-A0A358HUU7-F1
#
_cell.length_a   1.000
_cell.length_b   1.000
_cell.length_c   1.000
_cell.angle_alpha   90.00
_cell.angle_beta   90.00
_cell.angle_gamma   90.00
#
_symmetry.space_group_name_H-M   'P 1'
#
loop_
_entity.id
_entity.type
_entity.pdbx_description
1 polymer ?
#
loop_
_entity_poly.entity_id
_entity_poly.type
_entity_poly.pdbx_seq_one_letter_code
_entity_poly.pdbx_strand_id
1 'polypeptide(L)' 'AATLFGVPVTISEVTQLKYRKPIAPGSTLMLELDCDRDNRKVKFRYHSDAEGDHSSGILKWREAST' A
#
# COMPACT_ATOMS: atom_id res chain seq x y z
N ALA A 1 6.17 2.78 3.89
CA ALA A 1 5.06 3.64 3.42
C ALA A 1 4.93 4.91 4.27
N ALA A 2 4.63 4.81 5.57
CA ALA A 2 4.50 5.95 6.49
C ALA A 2 5.69 6.94 6.47
N THR A 3 6.91 6.41 6.56
CA THR A 3 8.17 7.17 6.48
C THR A 3 8.44 7.78 5.10
N LEU A 4 8.04 7.10 4.02
CA LEU A 4 8.19 7.62 2.65
C LEU A 4 7.32 8.87 2.40
N PHE A 5 6.18 8.97 3.06
CA PHE A 5 5.29 10.13 2.93
C PHE A 5 5.52 11.18 4.03
N GLY A 6 6.48 10.99 4.93
CA GLY A 6 6.74 11.94 6.02
C GLY A 6 5.50 12.21 6.88
N VAL A 7 4.63 11.21 7.04
CA VAL A 7 3.46 11.31 7.91
C VAL A 7 3.78 10.53 9.20
N PRO A 8 3.52 11.08 10.40
CA PRO A 8 3.63 10.33 11.64
C PRO A 8 2.46 9.35 11.72
N VAL A 9 2.64 8.15 11.14
CA VAL A 9 1.52 7.24 10.90
C VAL A 9 1.56 6.01 11.79
N THR A 10 0.53 5.87 12.62
CA THR A 10 0.07 4.54 13.02
C THR A 10 -0.97 4.09 11.99
N ILE A 11 -0.64 3.05 11.21
CA ILE A 11 -1.62 2.44 10.30
C ILE A 11 -2.74 1.87 11.17
N SER A 12 -3.97 2.34 10.96
CA SER A 12 -5.11 1.94 11.78
C SER A 12 -5.92 0.82 11.15
N GLU A 13 -5.97 0.78 9.81
CA GLU A 13 -6.84 -0.13 9.08
C GLU A 13 -6.23 -0.47 7.71
N VAL A 14 -6.43 -1.71 7.27
CA VAL A 14 -6.20 -2.14 5.89
C VAL A 14 -7.54 -2.52 5.30
N THR A 15 -7.95 -1.87 4.22
CA THR A 15 -9.22 -2.11 3.54
C THR A 15 -9.03 -2.44 2.07
N GLN A 16 -10.06 -3.05 1.47
CA GLN A 16 -10.09 -3.43 0.06
C GLN A 16 -8.86 -4.26 -0.38
N LEU A 17 -8.29 -5.01 0.56
CA LEU A 17 -7.14 -5.87 0.34
C LEU A 17 -7.56 -6.99 -0.61
N LYS A 18 -6.90 -7.06 -1.76
CA LYS A 18 -7.13 -8.08 -2.77
C LYS A 18 -5.82 -8.73 -3.16
N TYR A 19 -5.73 -10.03 -2.92
CA TYR A 19 -4.68 -10.89 -3.45
C TYR A 19 -5.18 -11.51 -4.75
N ARG A 20 -4.40 -11.37 -5.83
CA ARG A 20 -4.77 -11.89 -7.16
C ARG A 20 -3.83 -13.00 -7.60
N LYS A 21 -2.54 -12.83 -7.33
CA LYS A 21 -1.50 -13.79 -7.70
C LYS A 21 -0.49 -13.95 -6.57
N PRO A 22 0.04 -15.16 -6.34
CA PRO A 22 1.17 -15.35 -5.46
C PRO A 22 2.40 -14.60 -5.99
N ILE A 23 3.33 -14.29 -5.08
CA ILE A 23 4.64 -13.75 -5.41
C ILE A 23 5.64 -14.88 -5.22
N ALA A 24 6.29 -15.31 -6.30
CA ALA A 24 7.27 -16.39 -6.25
C ALA A 24 8.65 -15.84 -5.82
N PRO A 25 9.51 -16.67 -5.21
CA PRO A 25 10.90 -16.31 -4.98
C PRO A 25 11.60 -15.90 -6.28
N GLY A 26 12.38 -14.82 -6.24
CA GLY A 26 13.07 -14.28 -7.42
C GLY A 26 12.21 -13.40 -8.33
N SER A 27 10.90 -13.26 -8.08
CA SER A 27 10.07 -12.31 -8.81
C SER A 27 10.50 -10.87 -8.55
N THR A 28 10.70 -10.10 -9.62
CA THR A 28 10.87 -8.64 -9.53
C THR A 28 9.49 -7.98 -9.59
N LEU A 29 9.22 -7.10 -8.63
CA LEU A 29 7.93 -6.43 -8.47
C LEU A 29 8.13 -4.94 -8.29
N MET A 30 7.17 -4.17 -8.78
CA MET A 30 7.03 -2.76 -8.51
C MET A 30 5.97 -2.55 -7.44
N LEU A 31 6.33 -1.72 -6.45
CA LEU A 31 5.40 -1.20 -5.46
C LEU A 31 5.05 0.24 -5.81
N GLU A 32 3.78 0.46 -6.12
CA GLU A 32 3.23 1.80 -6.29
C GLU A 32 2.44 2.21 -5.05
N LEU A 33 2.64 3.46 -4.65
CA LEU A 33 1.96 4.07 -3.50
C LEU A 33 1.38 5.42 -3.94
N ASP A 34 0.09 5.60 -3.72
CA ASP A 34 -0.63 6.85 -3.96
C ASP A 34 -1.19 7.35 -2.62
N CYS A 35 -0.79 8.55 -2.20
CA CYS A 35 -1.07 9.10 -0.88
C CYS A 35 -2.08 10.24 -0.97
N ASP A 36 -3.25 10.00 -0.41
CA ASP A 36 -4.34 10.96 -0.27
C ASP A 36 -4.39 11.42 1.19
N ARG A 37 -3.75 12.56 1.45
CA ARG A 37 -3.61 13.12 2.81
C ARG A 37 -4.93 13.63 3.36
N ASP A 38 -5.75 14.23 2.51
CA ASP A 38 -7.05 14.80 2.89
C ASP A 38 -7.98 13.71 3.45
N ASN A 39 -7.92 12.52 2.87
CA ASN A 39 -8.70 11.36 3.30
C ASN A 39 -7.91 10.38 4.18
N ARG A 40 -6.68 10.73 4.57
CA ARG A 40 -5.79 9.93 5.42
C ARG A 40 -5.64 8.48 4.95
N LYS A 41 -5.43 8.28 3.64
CA LYS A 41 -5.31 6.94 3.05
C LYS A 41 -4.18 6.83 2.03
N VAL A 42 -3.46 5.71 2.04
CA VAL A 42 -2.49 5.31 1.01
C VAL A 42 -3.08 4.15 0.23
N LYS A 43 -3.26 4.31 -1.08
CA LYS A 43 -3.51 3.16 -1.96
C LYS A 43 -2.17 2.52 -2.29
N PHE A 44 -2.11 1.18 -2.23
CA PHE A 44 -0.93 0.44 -2.65
C PHE A 44 -1.27 -0.58 -3.73
N ARG A 45 -0.31 -0.83 -4.60
CA ARG A 45 -0.40 -1.83 -5.65
C ARG A 45 0.97 -2.49 -5.85
N TYR A 46 1.00 -3.81 -5.74
CA TYR A 46 2.13 -4.65 -6.14
C TYR A 46 1.83 -5.23 -7.51
N HIS A 47 2.71 -4.97 -8.47
CA HIS A 47 2.55 -5.47 -9.82
C HIS A 47 3.91 -5.78 -10.47
N SER A 48 3.90 -6.53 -11.56
CA SER A 48 5.07 -6.75 -12.41
C SER A 48 4.68 -6.58 -13.87
N ASP A 49 5.64 -6.25 -14.73
CA ASP A 49 5.36 -6.09 -16.17
C ASP A 49 4.93 -7.41 -16.82
N ALA A 50 5.43 -8.55 -16.32
CA ALA A 50 5.13 -9.87 -16.85
C ALA A 50 3.75 -10.41 -16.41
N GLU A 51 3.39 -10.23 -15.14
CA GLU A 51 2.21 -10.87 -14.55
C GLU A 51 1.10 -9.87 -14.18
N GLY A 52 1.34 -8.57 -14.31
CA GLY A 52 0.41 -7.53 -13.89
C GLY A 52 0.22 -7.49 -12.37
N ASP A 53 -1.01 -7.22 -11.91
CA ASP A 53 -1.29 -7.00 -10.50
C ASP A 53 -1.23 -8.29 -9.67
N HIS A 54 -0.38 -8.29 -8.63
CA HIS A 54 -0.28 -9.36 -7.62
C HIS A 54 -1.18 -9.08 -6.42
N SER A 55 -1.11 -7.86 -5.89
CA SER A 55 -2.00 -7.43 -4.81
C SER A 55 -2.21 -5.94 -4.79
N SER A 56 -3.31 -5.51 -4.18
CA SER A 56 -3.63 -4.09 -4.01
C SER A 56 -4.47 -3.89 -2.76
N GLY A 57 -4.48 -2.67 -2.23
CA GLY A 57 -5.36 -2.32 -1.13
C GLY A 57 -5.22 -0.87 -0.71
N ILE A 58 -5.88 -0.53 0.39
CA ILE A 58 -5.87 0.81 0.97
C ILE A 58 -5.44 0.69 2.42
N LEU A 59 -4.39 1.43 2.79
CA LEU A 59 -3.99 1.66 4.16
C LEU A 59 -4.64 2.95 4.63
N LYS A 60 -5.44 2.91 5.70
CA LYS A 60 -5.90 4.13 6.35
C LYS A 60 -5.07 4.40 7.58
N TRP A 61 -4.93 5.69 7.88
CA TRP A 61 -4.23 6.10 9.07
C TRP A 61 -4.98 7.08 9.94
N ARG A 62 -4.51 7.15 11.18
CA ARG A 62 -4.91 8.17 12.14
C ARG A 62 -3.67 8.98 12.51
N GLU A 63 -3.88 10.26 12.78
CA GLU A 63 -2.84 11.05 13.44
C GLU A 63 -2.61 10.44 14.83
N ALA A 64 -1.33 10.36 15.23
CA ALA A 64 -1.01 9.94 16.58
C ALA A 64 -1.65 10.94 17.55
N SER A 65 -2.46 10.44 18.48
CA SER A 65 -2.98 11.25 19.59
C SER A 65 -1.76 11.78 20.36
N THR A 66 -1.53 13.10 20.30
CA THR A 66 -0.61 13.81 21.20
C THR A 66 -1.08 13.70 22.63
#